data_AF-A0A3D9XPN5-F1
#
_entry.id   AF-A0A3D9XPN5-F1
#
_cell.length_a   1.000
_cell.length_b   1.000
_cell.length_c   1.000
_cell.angle_alpha   90.00
_cell.angle_beta   90.00
_cell.angle_gamma   90.00
#
_symmetry.space_group_name_H-M   'P 1'
#
loop_
_entity.id
_entity.type
_entity.pdbx_description
1 polymer ?
#
loop_
_entity_poly.entity_id
_entity_poly.type
_entity_poly.pdbx_seq_one_letter_code
_entity_poly.pdbx_strand_id
1 'polypeptide(L)'
;MATLISFNPNRAVDLNSFALPGALALFYDSGTSRPRIVYSDPECTLPHPSPLAADGAGVFPPVYDTGDGDVKVEVTTAEGVMLAGYPMDPVRVVSTGLTGASAIQFSPTENIPETNVQDAIERVQENMIQPLLDYGLGVTGNAPLLSDIDAVNIASGIYRFSGETAGTFPSGVTASNGGTVRVWRANSTSAIMILTPNGARKQHIRALSTTWGAWAFILSSADTVENSVWITGTSTTPAAISPAALAAALNADGRTWRSVTSQRSIGTIYQNTTGTTIQVSICSYDGITEVSVNGSTGWVRVGQPTSTSLQFQCFDVPPGHRYRCRNAAHIESWSELR
;
A
#
# COMPACT_ATOMS: atom_id res chain seq x y z
N MET A 1 -9.65 -49.77 -14.84
CA MET A 1 -10.30 -49.10 -15.98
C MET A 1 -10.73 -50.18 -16.96
N ALA A 2 -12.01 -50.27 -17.31
CA ALA A 2 -12.49 -51.22 -18.30
C ALA A 2 -12.53 -50.53 -19.67
N THR A 3 -11.86 -51.10 -20.65
CA THR A 3 -11.74 -50.56 -22.00
C THR A 3 -12.81 -51.19 -22.90
N LEU A 4 -13.46 -50.40 -23.74
CA LEU A 4 -14.35 -50.93 -24.78
C LEU A 4 -13.49 -51.62 -25.84
N ILE A 5 -13.66 -52.93 -26.03
CA ILE A 5 -13.09 -53.66 -27.16
C ILE A 5 -14.06 -53.49 -28.33
N SER A 6 -13.74 -52.60 -29.28
CA SER A 6 -14.46 -52.49 -30.54
C SER A 6 -13.93 -53.54 -31.52
N PHE A 7 -14.71 -54.57 -31.78
CA PHE A 7 -14.33 -55.69 -32.65
C PHE A 7 -15.00 -55.64 -34.04
N ASN A 8 -15.80 -54.62 -34.33
CA ASN A 8 -16.43 -54.46 -35.63
C ASN A 8 -15.47 -53.78 -36.62
N PRO A 9 -15.03 -54.47 -37.69
CA PRO A 9 -14.25 -53.85 -38.75
C PRO A 9 -15.10 -52.85 -39.54
N ASN A 10 -14.47 -51.79 -40.06
CA ASN A 10 -15.14 -50.85 -40.96
C ASN A 10 -15.38 -51.52 -42.32
N ARG A 11 -16.51 -52.25 -42.43
CA ARG A 11 -16.81 -53.13 -43.58
C ARG A 11 -18.06 -52.67 -44.32
N ALA A 12 -17.96 -52.57 -45.64
CA ALA A 12 -19.09 -52.45 -46.54
C ALA A 12 -19.75 -53.83 -46.75
N VAL A 13 -21.04 -53.90 -46.46
CA VAL A 13 -21.87 -55.09 -46.70
C VAL A 13 -23.13 -54.72 -47.48
N ASP A 14 -23.66 -55.67 -48.24
CA ASP A 14 -24.95 -55.53 -48.90
C ASP A 14 -26.13 -55.84 -47.95
N LEU A 15 -27.36 -55.76 -48.46
CA LEU A 15 -28.58 -56.04 -47.69
C LEU A 15 -28.65 -57.50 -47.18
N ASN A 16 -27.92 -58.42 -47.82
CA ASN A 16 -27.83 -59.83 -47.46
C ASN A 16 -26.60 -60.12 -46.57
N SER A 17 -25.92 -59.09 -46.08
CA SER A 17 -24.69 -59.17 -45.27
C SER A 17 -23.47 -59.77 -45.99
N PHE A 18 -23.45 -59.80 -47.33
CA PHE A 18 -22.25 -60.15 -48.07
C PHE A 18 -21.29 -58.97 -48.12
N ALA A 19 -20.00 -59.23 -47.91
CA ALA A 19 -18.96 -58.23 -48.11
C ALA A 19 -18.98 -57.72 -49.55
N LEU A 20 -18.72 -56.44 -49.73
CA LEU A 20 -18.66 -55.79 -51.04
C LEU A 20 -17.21 -55.37 -51.36
N PRO A 21 -16.45 -56.24 -52.06
CA PRO A 21 -15.10 -55.91 -52.51
C PRO A 21 -15.11 -54.65 -53.39
N GLY A 22 -14.16 -53.75 -53.15
CA GLY A 22 -14.01 -52.54 -53.97
C GLY A 22 -15.09 -51.48 -53.78
N ALA A 23 -15.91 -51.55 -52.72
CA ALA A 23 -16.79 -50.46 -52.33
C ALA A 23 -16.00 -49.15 -52.13
N LEU A 24 -16.62 -48.01 -52.44
CA LEU A 24 -15.96 -46.70 -52.46
C LEU A 24 -16.59 -45.79 -51.40
N ALA A 25 -15.76 -45.23 -50.51
CA ALA A 25 -16.16 -44.28 -49.47
C ALA A 25 -15.71 -42.85 -49.79
N LEU A 26 -16.61 -41.88 -49.60
CA LEU A 26 -16.39 -40.45 -49.74
C LEU A 26 -16.71 -39.74 -48.42
N PHE A 27 -15.90 -38.75 -48.07
CA PHE A 27 -15.97 -38.04 -46.80
C PHE A 27 -16.24 -36.55 -47.04
N TYR A 28 -17.15 -35.97 -46.26
CA TYR A 28 -17.55 -34.57 -46.35
C TYR A 28 -17.74 -33.97 -44.95
N ASP A 29 -17.77 -32.65 -44.87
CA ASP A 29 -18.26 -31.98 -43.65
C ASP A 29 -19.78 -32.16 -43.51
N SER A 30 -20.22 -32.48 -42.29
CA SER A 30 -21.63 -32.71 -41.95
C SER A 30 -22.54 -31.58 -42.43
N GLY A 31 -23.70 -31.92 -42.98
CA GLY A 31 -24.67 -30.96 -43.52
C GLY A 31 -24.24 -30.26 -44.81
N THR A 32 -23.09 -30.63 -45.41
CA THR A 32 -22.57 -30.01 -46.64
C THR A 32 -22.18 -31.04 -47.72
N SER A 33 -21.79 -30.54 -48.89
CA SER A 33 -21.12 -31.32 -49.96
C SER A 33 -19.63 -30.97 -50.09
N ARG A 34 -19.04 -30.29 -49.09
CA ARG A 34 -17.62 -29.91 -49.10
C ARG A 34 -16.77 -31.15 -48.79
N PRO A 35 -15.87 -31.60 -49.69
CA PRO A 35 -15.03 -32.76 -49.44
C PRO A 35 -14.12 -32.55 -48.22
N ARG A 36 -14.04 -33.56 -47.35
CA ARG A 36 -13.14 -33.61 -46.19
C ARG A 36 -11.98 -34.55 -46.50
N ILE A 37 -10.77 -34.14 -46.15
CA ILE A 37 -9.57 -34.98 -46.27
C ILE A 37 -9.49 -35.85 -45.02
N VAL A 38 -9.30 -37.15 -45.21
CA VAL A 38 -9.07 -38.12 -44.13
C VAL A 38 -7.72 -38.80 -44.31
N TYR A 39 -7.19 -39.39 -43.25
CA TYR A 39 -5.79 -39.81 -43.16
C TYR A 39 -5.63 -41.28 -42.81
N SER A 40 -4.48 -41.83 -43.20
CA SER A 40 -4.08 -43.22 -42.98
C SER A 40 -3.32 -43.43 -41.67
N ASP A 41 -2.80 -42.36 -41.06
CA ASP A 41 -2.06 -42.34 -39.80
C ASP A 41 -2.77 -41.49 -38.72
N PRO A 42 -2.61 -41.83 -37.43
CA PRO A 42 -3.19 -41.07 -36.33
C PRO A 42 -2.70 -39.61 -36.22
N GLU A 43 -1.48 -39.31 -36.66
CA GLU A 43 -0.94 -37.93 -36.68
C GLU A 43 -1.54 -37.07 -37.80
N CYS A 44 -2.39 -37.63 -38.65
CA CYS A 44 -3.03 -36.95 -39.77
C CYS A 44 -2.03 -36.30 -40.75
N THR A 45 -0.97 -37.03 -41.11
CA THR A 45 0.10 -36.54 -41.98
C THR A 45 0.05 -37.12 -43.39
N LEU A 46 -0.53 -38.29 -43.58
CA LEU A 46 -0.64 -39.00 -44.86
C LEU A 46 -2.11 -39.16 -45.29
N PRO A 47 -2.61 -38.32 -46.21
CA PRO A 47 -3.98 -38.40 -46.72
C PRO A 47 -4.29 -39.72 -47.42
N HIS A 48 -5.51 -40.22 -47.22
CA HIS A 48 -6.08 -41.30 -48.03
C HIS A 48 -6.45 -40.82 -49.44
N PRO A 49 -6.49 -41.73 -50.44
CA PRO A 49 -7.12 -41.42 -51.72
C PRO A 49 -8.63 -41.16 -51.54
N SER A 50 -9.18 -40.28 -52.37
CA SER A 50 -10.62 -39.99 -52.42
C SER A 50 -11.15 -40.24 -53.85
N PRO A 51 -12.07 -41.19 -54.06
CA PRO A 51 -12.72 -42.05 -53.05
C PRO A 51 -11.77 -43.11 -52.45
N LEU A 52 -12.04 -43.49 -51.19
CA LEU A 52 -11.32 -44.55 -50.49
C LEU A 52 -11.93 -45.92 -50.86
N ALA A 53 -11.11 -46.83 -51.39
CA ALA A 53 -11.57 -48.16 -51.78
C ALA A 53 -11.42 -49.20 -50.66
N ALA A 54 -12.43 -50.07 -50.53
CA ALA A 54 -12.39 -51.24 -49.67
C ALA A 54 -11.56 -52.38 -50.29
N ASP A 55 -10.99 -53.24 -49.44
CA ASP A 55 -10.22 -54.40 -49.87
C ASP A 55 -11.08 -55.55 -50.43
N GLY A 56 -10.45 -56.69 -50.74
CA GLY A 56 -11.11 -57.89 -51.27
C GLY A 56 -12.12 -58.55 -50.31
N ALA A 57 -12.16 -58.14 -49.04
CA ALA A 57 -13.13 -58.56 -48.04
C ALA A 57 -14.13 -57.45 -47.68
N GLY A 58 -14.18 -56.36 -48.47
CA GLY A 58 -15.05 -55.20 -48.26
C GLY A 58 -14.66 -54.36 -47.04
N VAL A 59 -13.44 -54.49 -46.52
CA VAL A 59 -12.95 -53.75 -45.35
C VAL A 59 -12.19 -52.50 -45.80
N PHE A 60 -12.55 -51.35 -45.23
CA PHE A 60 -11.79 -50.11 -45.39
C PHE A 60 -10.58 -50.10 -44.44
N PRO A 61 -9.42 -49.55 -44.85
CA PRO A 61 -8.30 -49.32 -43.95
C PRO A 61 -8.70 -48.35 -42.82
N PRO A 62 -7.92 -48.27 -41.72
CA PRO A 62 -8.14 -47.29 -40.67
C PRO A 62 -8.24 -45.86 -41.24
N VAL A 63 -9.23 -45.11 -40.78
CA VAL A 63 -9.49 -43.74 -41.21
C VAL A 63 -9.36 -42.83 -39.99
N TYR A 64 -8.49 -41.82 -40.11
CA TYR A 64 -8.27 -40.80 -39.09
C TYR A 64 -8.70 -39.43 -39.63
N ASP A 65 -9.18 -38.55 -38.75
CA ASP A 65 -9.64 -37.20 -39.05
C ASP A 65 -9.03 -36.22 -38.05
N THR A 66 -8.90 -34.95 -38.41
CA THR A 66 -8.31 -33.91 -37.53
C THR A 66 -9.21 -33.55 -36.34
N GLY A 67 -10.47 -34.01 -36.33
CA GLY A 67 -11.42 -33.77 -35.24
C GLY A 67 -12.15 -32.43 -35.34
N ASP A 68 -12.02 -31.71 -36.46
CA ASP A 68 -12.67 -30.42 -36.69
C ASP A 68 -14.13 -30.60 -37.13
N GLY A 69 -15.04 -30.72 -36.17
CA GLY A 69 -16.48 -30.81 -36.42
C GLY A 69 -16.94 -32.17 -36.98
N ASP A 70 -18.24 -32.31 -37.20
CA ASP A 70 -18.87 -33.59 -37.55
C ASP A 70 -18.62 -34.03 -39.01
N VAL A 71 -18.50 -35.35 -39.23
CA VAL A 71 -18.19 -35.96 -40.54
C VAL A 71 -19.45 -36.60 -41.15
N LYS A 72 -19.68 -36.39 -42.46
CA LYS A 72 -20.60 -37.18 -43.27
C LYS A 72 -19.83 -38.20 -44.12
N VAL A 73 -20.33 -39.44 -44.18
CA VAL A 73 -19.75 -40.50 -45.03
C VAL A 73 -20.79 -41.02 -46.01
N GLU A 74 -20.37 -41.17 -47.26
CA GLU A 74 -21.11 -41.79 -48.35
C GLU A 74 -20.36 -43.05 -48.79
N VAL A 75 -21.05 -44.20 -48.86
CA VAL A 75 -20.45 -45.45 -49.33
C VAL A 75 -21.24 -45.99 -50.51
N THR A 76 -20.55 -46.27 -51.61
CA THR A 76 -21.11 -46.78 -52.85
C THR A 76 -20.50 -48.12 -53.24
N THR A 77 -21.19 -48.90 -54.09
CA THR A 77 -20.60 -50.06 -54.75
C THR A 77 -19.48 -49.62 -55.71
N ALA A 78 -18.71 -50.59 -56.24
CA ALA A 78 -17.70 -50.30 -57.26
C ALA A 78 -18.31 -49.64 -58.53
N GLU A 79 -19.59 -49.89 -58.80
CA GLU A 79 -20.35 -49.28 -59.90
C GLU A 79 -21.02 -47.94 -59.54
N GLY A 80 -20.80 -47.41 -58.33
CA GLY A 80 -21.30 -46.09 -57.91
C GLY A 80 -22.72 -46.08 -57.35
N VAL A 81 -23.30 -47.24 -57.01
CA VAL A 81 -24.64 -47.31 -56.38
C VAL A 81 -24.51 -47.14 -54.87
N MET A 82 -25.25 -46.20 -54.27
CA MET A 82 -25.23 -45.96 -52.82
C MET A 82 -25.69 -47.19 -52.03
N LEU A 83 -24.95 -47.55 -50.98
CA LEU A 83 -25.32 -48.63 -50.07
C LEU A 83 -26.43 -48.23 -49.10
N ALA A 84 -27.25 -49.19 -48.72
CA ALA A 84 -28.29 -48.98 -47.71
C ALA A 84 -27.67 -48.57 -46.37
N GLY A 85 -28.23 -47.53 -45.73
CA GLY A 85 -27.69 -46.92 -44.52
C GLY A 85 -26.73 -45.75 -44.77
N TYR A 86 -26.43 -45.43 -46.02
CA TYR A 86 -25.66 -44.26 -46.43
C TYR A 86 -26.51 -43.29 -47.28
N PRO A 87 -26.23 -41.97 -47.26
CA PRO A 87 -25.22 -41.29 -46.44
C PRO A 87 -25.52 -41.40 -44.95
N MET A 88 -24.45 -41.50 -44.14
CA MET A 88 -24.55 -41.35 -42.70
C MET A 88 -24.05 -39.95 -42.32
N ASP A 89 -24.92 -39.18 -41.69
CA ASP A 89 -24.66 -37.79 -41.31
C ASP A 89 -25.36 -37.44 -39.96
N PRO A 90 -24.62 -37.19 -38.87
CA PRO A 90 -23.16 -37.33 -38.70
C PRO A 90 -22.74 -38.78 -38.38
N VAL A 91 -21.52 -39.16 -38.78
CA VAL A 91 -20.90 -40.42 -38.36
C VAL A 91 -20.33 -40.27 -36.94
N ARG A 92 -20.43 -41.34 -36.15
CA ARG A 92 -19.80 -41.40 -34.84
C ARG A 92 -18.27 -41.45 -34.97
N VAL A 93 -17.58 -40.39 -34.56
CA VAL A 93 -16.13 -40.35 -34.42
C VAL A 93 -15.74 -40.75 -32.98
N VAL A 94 -14.66 -41.51 -32.83
CA VAL A 94 -14.13 -41.92 -31.52
C VAL A 94 -12.72 -41.37 -31.37
N SER A 95 -12.48 -40.58 -30.31
CA SER A 95 -11.15 -40.03 -30.03
C SER A 95 -10.15 -41.14 -29.68
N THR A 96 -8.96 -41.07 -30.27
CA THR A 96 -7.85 -42.00 -30.04
C THR A 96 -6.84 -41.48 -29.01
N GLY A 97 -6.95 -40.22 -28.56
CA GLY A 97 -5.87 -39.53 -27.84
C GLY A 97 -6.19 -38.96 -26.46
N LEU A 98 -7.46 -38.72 -26.10
CA LEU A 98 -7.80 -38.03 -24.84
C LEU A 98 -8.67 -38.91 -23.93
N THR A 99 -8.06 -39.53 -22.93
CA THR A 99 -8.77 -40.21 -21.84
C THR A 99 -9.01 -39.24 -20.69
N GLY A 100 -10.27 -39.00 -20.32
CA GLY A 100 -10.65 -38.33 -19.06
C GLY A 100 -11.24 -36.93 -19.24
N ALA A 101 -11.07 -36.07 -18.22
CA ALA A 101 -11.70 -34.76 -18.13
C ALA A 101 -11.36 -33.80 -19.29
N SER A 102 -10.18 -33.95 -19.91
CA SER A 102 -9.75 -33.13 -21.04
C SER A 102 -10.56 -33.34 -22.33
N ALA A 103 -11.34 -34.42 -22.43
CA ALA A 103 -12.22 -34.67 -23.57
C ALA A 103 -13.66 -34.15 -23.36
N ILE A 104 -13.98 -33.68 -22.16
CA ILE A 104 -15.32 -33.14 -21.85
C ILE A 104 -15.35 -31.67 -22.28
N GLN A 105 -16.04 -31.40 -23.39
CA GLN A 105 -16.30 -30.05 -23.87
C GLN A 105 -17.54 -29.48 -23.19
N PHE A 106 -17.49 -28.19 -22.84
CA PHE A 106 -18.63 -27.39 -22.40
C PHE A 106 -18.55 -26.03 -23.10
N SER A 107 -19.65 -25.26 -23.09
CA SER A 107 -19.69 -23.93 -23.71
C SER A 107 -18.85 -22.94 -22.90
N PRO A 108 -17.74 -22.40 -23.44
CA PRO A 108 -16.93 -21.44 -22.72
C PRO A 108 -17.72 -20.17 -22.38
N THR A 109 -17.32 -19.50 -21.30
CA THR A 109 -17.88 -18.19 -20.90
C THR A 109 -16.79 -17.13 -21.00
N GLU A 110 -17.16 -15.86 -20.88
CA GLU A 110 -16.17 -14.76 -20.84
C GLU A 110 -15.14 -14.92 -19.70
N ASN A 111 -15.56 -15.46 -18.56
CA ASN A 111 -14.71 -15.63 -17.38
C ASN A 111 -13.90 -16.94 -17.36
N ILE A 112 -14.31 -17.92 -18.16
CA ILE A 112 -13.71 -19.24 -18.29
C ILE A 112 -13.75 -19.61 -19.79
N PRO A 113 -12.83 -19.04 -20.61
CA PRO A 113 -12.81 -19.24 -22.06
C PRO A 113 -12.25 -20.59 -22.49
N GLU A 114 -11.81 -21.42 -21.56
CA GLU A 114 -11.19 -22.71 -21.81
C GLU A 114 -12.23 -23.71 -22.33
N THR A 115 -11.84 -24.53 -23.31
CA THR A 115 -12.73 -25.46 -24.01
C THR A 115 -12.70 -26.89 -23.45
N ASN A 116 -11.89 -27.11 -22.42
CA ASN A 116 -11.78 -28.40 -21.73
C ASN A 116 -11.73 -28.20 -20.20
N VAL A 117 -12.09 -29.26 -19.48
CA VAL A 117 -12.28 -29.20 -18.01
C VAL A 117 -10.97 -28.97 -17.25
N GLN A 118 -9.84 -29.50 -17.71
CA GLN A 118 -8.56 -29.35 -17.01
C GLN A 118 -8.17 -27.87 -16.96
N ASP A 119 -8.12 -27.23 -18.13
CA ASP A 119 -7.71 -25.83 -18.24
C ASP A 119 -8.71 -24.90 -17.54
N ALA A 120 -10.01 -25.21 -17.61
CA ALA A 120 -11.02 -24.44 -16.88
C ALA A 120 -10.91 -24.54 -15.36
N ILE A 121 -10.53 -25.71 -14.82
CA ILE A 121 -10.29 -25.85 -13.38
C ILE A 121 -9.09 -25.00 -12.96
N GLU A 122 -8.00 -25.03 -13.73
CA GLU A 122 -6.81 -24.21 -13.48
C GLU A 122 -7.17 -22.72 -13.53
N ARG A 123 -7.96 -22.30 -14.53
CA ARG A 123 -8.48 -20.94 -14.64
C ARG A 123 -9.34 -20.53 -13.45
N VAL A 124 -10.23 -21.40 -12.99
CA VAL A 124 -11.07 -21.13 -11.82
C VAL A 124 -10.19 -20.94 -10.57
N GLN A 125 -9.16 -21.77 -10.41
CA GLN A 125 -8.20 -21.63 -9.31
C GLN A 125 -7.48 -20.27 -9.36
N GLU A 126 -7.03 -19.83 -10.54
CA GLU A 126 -6.43 -18.50 -10.72
C GLU A 126 -7.42 -17.37 -10.41
N ASN A 127 -8.64 -17.45 -10.95
CA ASN A 127 -9.70 -16.46 -10.73
C ASN A 127 -10.12 -16.36 -9.25
N MET A 128 -9.99 -17.44 -8.47
CA MET A 128 -10.25 -17.43 -7.03
C MET A 128 -9.11 -16.80 -6.21
N ILE A 129 -7.88 -16.87 -6.70
CA ILE A 129 -6.67 -16.41 -6.01
C ILE A 129 -6.39 -14.93 -6.29
N GLN A 130 -6.60 -14.49 -7.54
CA GLN A 130 -6.29 -13.13 -7.98
C GLN A 130 -6.94 -12.04 -7.10
N PRO A 131 -8.23 -12.13 -6.69
CA PRO A 131 -8.85 -11.12 -5.84
C PRO A 131 -8.19 -11.01 -4.46
N LEU A 132 -7.63 -12.09 -3.90
CA LEU A 132 -6.94 -12.07 -2.61
C LEU A 132 -5.56 -11.38 -2.71
N LEU A 133 -4.87 -11.57 -3.84
CA LEU A 133 -3.62 -10.89 -4.16
C LEU A 133 -3.85 -9.38 -4.37
N ASP A 134 -4.96 -8.99 -4.97
CA ASP A 134 -5.37 -7.59 -5.12
C ASP A 134 -5.65 -6.89 -3.77
N TYR A 135 -5.85 -7.66 -2.69
CA TYR A 135 -5.95 -7.15 -1.32
C TYR A 135 -4.66 -7.33 -0.50
N GLY A 136 -3.53 -7.69 -1.13
CA GLY A 136 -2.27 -7.96 -0.45
C GLY A 136 -2.35 -9.09 0.59
N LEU A 137 -3.38 -9.93 0.55
CA LEU A 137 -3.52 -11.05 1.47
C LEU A 137 -2.71 -12.21 0.91
N GLY A 138 -1.49 -12.38 1.44
CA GLY A 138 -0.59 -13.46 1.02
C GLY A 138 -1.25 -14.83 1.17
N VAL A 139 -1.24 -15.62 0.09
CA VAL A 139 -1.98 -16.89 -0.01
C VAL A 139 -1.18 -18.08 0.58
N THR A 140 0.08 -17.84 0.99
CA THR A 140 1.03 -18.89 1.41
C THR A 140 1.83 -18.53 2.68
N GLY A 141 1.26 -17.69 3.56
CA GLY A 141 1.80 -17.43 4.90
C GLY A 141 2.69 -16.20 5.07
N ASN A 142 3.12 -15.55 3.98
CA ASN A 142 3.79 -14.25 4.02
C ASN A 142 3.07 -13.23 3.14
N ALA A 143 2.92 -12.00 3.64
CA ALA A 143 2.46 -10.88 2.83
C ALA A 143 3.43 -10.62 1.65
N PRO A 144 2.94 -10.13 0.50
CA PRO A 144 3.77 -9.79 -0.66
C PRO A 144 4.81 -8.72 -0.32
N LEU A 145 6.00 -8.80 -0.96
CA LEU A 145 7.02 -7.76 -0.87
C LEU A 145 6.62 -6.60 -1.76
N LEU A 146 6.60 -5.39 -1.19
CA LEU A 146 6.35 -4.18 -1.94
C LEU A 146 7.61 -3.79 -2.73
N SER A 147 7.46 -3.50 -4.02
CA SER A 147 8.58 -3.07 -4.88
C SER A 147 9.01 -1.63 -4.61
N ASP A 148 8.05 -0.72 -4.44
CA ASP A 148 8.28 0.70 -4.18
C ASP A 148 7.20 1.25 -3.25
N ILE A 149 7.60 1.82 -2.10
CA ILE A 149 6.65 2.44 -1.17
C ILE A 149 5.98 3.68 -1.77
N ASP A 150 6.63 4.38 -2.69
CA ASP A 150 6.13 5.62 -3.30
C ASP A 150 5.21 5.40 -4.50
N ALA A 151 4.99 4.14 -4.92
CA ALA A 151 4.04 3.84 -5.98
C ALA A 151 2.62 4.34 -5.61
N VAL A 152 1.95 5.06 -6.51
CA VAL A 152 0.63 5.66 -6.23
C VAL A 152 -0.52 4.67 -6.43
N ASN A 153 -0.27 3.57 -7.14
CA ASN A 153 -1.25 2.55 -7.55
C ASN A 153 -1.21 1.26 -6.70
N ILE A 154 -0.59 1.28 -5.52
CA ILE A 154 -0.32 0.13 -4.62
C ILE A 154 -1.48 -0.84 -4.25
N ALA A 155 -2.72 -0.85 -4.74
CA ALA A 155 -3.80 -1.68 -4.15
C ALA A 155 -3.99 -1.59 -2.61
N SER A 156 -5.16 -1.99 -2.09
CA SER A 156 -5.37 -2.05 -0.63
C SER A 156 -4.74 -3.33 -0.09
N GLY A 157 -4.18 -3.34 1.12
CA GLY A 157 -3.67 -4.60 1.68
C GLY A 157 -2.58 -4.49 2.73
N ILE A 158 -2.01 -5.65 3.05
CA ILE A 158 -0.85 -5.80 3.93
C ILE A 158 0.33 -6.27 3.09
N TYR A 159 1.45 -5.58 3.21
CA TYR A 159 2.68 -5.85 2.47
C TYR A 159 3.86 -5.92 3.44
N ARG A 160 4.98 -6.44 2.96
CA ARG A 160 6.28 -6.32 3.60
C ARG A 160 7.13 -5.32 2.84
N PHE A 161 8.09 -4.72 3.54
CA PHE A 161 9.22 -4.07 2.91
C PHE A 161 10.53 -4.72 3.39
N SER A 162 11.57 -4.63 2.57
CA SER A 162 12.92 -5.15 2.86
C SER A 162 13.97 -4.26 2.19
N GLY A 163 15.25 -4.65 2.24
CA GLY A 163 16.33 -3.96 1.56
C GLY A 163 16.18 -3.84 0.03
N GLU A 164 15.25 -4.60 -0.56
CA GLU A 164 14.91 -4.55 -1.99
C GLU A 164 13.80 -3.55 -2.31
N THR A 165 13.09 -3.05 -1.29
CA THR A 165 11.99 -2.10 -1.49
C THR A 165 12.53 -0.69 -1.72
N ALA A 166 12.17 -0.11 -2.86
CA ALA A 166 12.51 1.26 -3.22
C ALA A 166 11.57 2.30 -2.57
N GLY A 167 11.92 3.57 -2.72
CA GLY A 167 11.11 4.72 -2.32
C GLY A 167 11.64 5.49 -1.11
N THR A 168 10.86 6.47 -0.67
CA THR A 168 11.23 7.47 0.33
C THR A 168 10.77 7.03 1.71
N PHE A 169 11.71 6.56 2.54
CA PHE A 169 11.39 6.09 3.90
C PHE A 169 11.27 7.23 4.92
N PRO A 170 10.53 7.03 6.03
CA PRO A 170 10.51 7.97 7.14
C PRO A 170 11.91 8.21 7.72
N SER A 171 12.14 9.38 8.32
CA SER A 171 13.40 9.67 9.02
C SER A 171 13.72 8.61 10.07
N GLY A 172 14.94 8.07 10.03
CA GLY A 172 15.38 7.00 10.94
C GLY A 172 14.96 5.59 10.53
N VAL A 173 14.27 5.44 9.40
CA VAL A 173 13.92 4.14 8.80
C VAL A 173 14.61 4.01 7.45
N THR A 174 15.11 2.82 7.16
CA THR A 174 15.72 2.44 5.89
C THR A 174 15.08 1.15 5.39
N ALA A 175 15.19 0.87 4.09
CA ALA A 175 14.70 -0.35 3.47
C ALA A 175 15.20 -1.61 4.20
N SER A 176 16.47 -1.62 4.61
CA SER A 176 17.11 -2.77 5.29
C SER A 176 16.54 -3.08 6.67
N ASN A 177 15.82 -2.17 7.33
CA ASN A 177 15.12 -2.48 8.57
C ASN A 177 14.05 -3.55 8.34
N GLY A 178 13.43 -3.54 7.16
CA GLY A 178 12.26 -4.32 6.83
C GLY A 178 11.08 -4.09 7.78
N GLY A 179 9.96 -4.73 7.48
CA GLY A 179 8.77 -4.65 8.32
C GLY A 179 7.49 -4.78 7.53
N THR A 180 6.44 -4.13 8.03
CA THR A 180 5.10 -4.20 7.42
C THR A 180 4.66 -2.84 6.88
N VAL A 181 3.96 -2.87 5.75
CA VAL A 181 3.26 -1.72 5.16
C VAL A 181 1.80 -2.09 5.03
N ARG A 182 0.90 -1.26 5.54
CA ARG A 182 -0.55 -1.44 5.41
C ARG A 182 -1.10 -0.29 4.59
N VAL A 183 -1.84 -0.60 3.54
CA VAL A 183 -2.42 0.39 2.65
C VAL A 183 -3.93 0.26 2.63
N TRP A 184 -4.61 1.33 2.97
CA TRP A 184 -6.06 1.45 2.89
C TRP A 184 -6.37 2.45 1.79
N ARG A 185 -6.79 1.96 0.62
CA ARG A 185 -7.13 2.77 -0.54
C ARG A 185 -8.64 2.83 -0.71
N ALA A 186 -9.17 4.05 -0.79
CA ALA A 186 -10.57 4.31 -1.09
C ALA A 186 -10.81 4.46 -2.61
N ASN A 187 -9.85 5.07 -3.33
CA ASN A 187 -9.87 5.22 -4.79
C ASN A 187 -8.46 5.55 -5.32
N SER A 188 -8.32 5.80 -6.62
CA SER A 188 -7.02 6.07 -7.27
C SER A 188 -6.26 7.28 -6.70
N THR A 189 -6.98 8.21 -6.08
CA THR A 189 -6.43 9.47 -5.52
C THR A 189 -6.40 9.50 -4.00
N SER A 190 -7.04 8.55 -3.31
CA SER A 190 -7.20 8.59 -1.86
C SER A 190 -6.80 7.28 -1.22
N ALA A 191 -5.72 7.32 -0.45
CA ALA A 191 -5.21 6.19 0.30
C ALA A 191 -4.46 6.63 1.56
N ILE A 192 -4.38 5.74 2.54
CA ILE A 192 -3.54 5.88 3.73
C ILE A 192 -2.54 4.74 3.72
N MET A 193 -1.29 5.05 4.03
CA MET A 193 -0.22 4.08 4.21
C MET A 193 0.30 4.15 5.64
N ILE A 194 0.39 2.99 6.30
CA ILE A 194 0.99 2.83 7.62
C ILE A 194 2.18 1.89 7.50
N LEU A 195 3.37 2.36 7.87
CA LEU A 195 4.61 1.59 7.87
C LEU A 195 5.07 1.33 9.30
N THR A 196 5.39 0.08 9.61
CA THR A 196 5.95 -0.34 10.91
C THR A 196 7.23 -1.12 10.68
N PRO A 197 8.41 -0.56 11.02
CA PRO A 197 9.69 -1.27 10.90
C PRO A 197 9.79 -2.41 11.92
N ASN A 198 10.57 -3.45 11.58
CA ASN A 198 10.84 -4.55 12.51
C ASN A 198 11.53 -4.04 13.78
N GLY A 199 11.07 -4.52 14.95
CA GLY A 199 11.63 -4.13 16.26
C GLY A 199 11.32 -2.69 16.67
N ALA A 200 10.61 -1.91 15.86
CA ALA A 200 10.20 -0.55 16.19
C ALA A 200 8.78 -0.52 16.75
N ARG A 201 8.57 0.28 17.81
CA ARG A 201 7.24 0.60 18.33
C ARG A 201 6.54 1.70 17.54
N LYS A 202 7.31 2.61 16.93
CA LYS A 202 6.78 3.77 16.21
C LYS A 202 6.15 3.33 14.90
N GLN A 203 4.88 3.72 14.70
CA GLN A 203 4.17 3.55 13.45
C GLN A 203 4.24 4.85 12.65
N HIS A 204 4.63 4.75 11.39
CA HIS A 204 4.72 5.88 10.47
C HIS A 204 3.51 5.90 9.56
N ILE A 205 2.95 7.07 9.30
CA ILE A 205 1.74 7.23 8.50
C ILE A 205 1.92 8.34 7.47
N ARG A 206 1.34 8.13 6.28
CA ARG A 206 1.16 9.16 5.26
C ARG A 206 -0.13 8.93 4.48
N ALA A 207 -0.61 9.97 3.82
CA ALA A 207 -1.82 9.92 2.99
C ALA A 207 -1.51 10.31 1.54
N LEU A 208 -2.30 9.77 0.61
CA LEU A 208 -2.30 10.04 -0.82
C LEU A 208 -3.47 11.00 -1.14
N SER A 209 -3.20 12.05 -1.92
CA SER A 209 -4.24 12.84 -2.62
C SER A 209 -4.09 12.79 -4.14
N THR A 210 -2.86 12.83 -4.63
CA THR A 210 -2.42 12.60 -6.03
C THR A 210 -0.96 12.17 -6.03
N THR A 211 -0.19 12.73 -5.09
CA THR A 211 1.13 12.27 -4.63
C THR A 211 1.07 11.90 -3.16
N TRP A 212 2.03 11.09 -2.69
CA TRP A 212 2.18 10.81 -1.27
C TRP A 212 2.57 12.07 -0.50
N GLY A 213 1.90 12.33 0.62
CA GLY A 213 2.30 13.35 1.58
C GLY A 213 3.56 12.98 2.36
N ALA A 214 4.07 13.93 3.13
CA ALA A 214 5.20 13.69 4.04
C ALA A 214 4.85 12.65 5.12
N TRP A 215 5.88 11.95 5.60
CA TRP A 215 5.73 11.00 6.70
C TRP A 215 5.46 11.71 8.03
N ALA A 216 4.43 11.25 8.72
CA ALA A 216 4.19 11.52 10.13
C ALA A 216 4.37 10.22 10.94
N PHE A 217 4.31 10.30 12.27
CA PHE A 217 4.29 9.12 13.13
C PHE A 217 3.18 9.24 14.17
N ILE A 218 2.67 8.08 14.59
CA ILE A 218 1.67 7.97 15.64
C ILE A 218 2.43 7.88 16.97
N LEU A 219 2.23 8.86 17.84
CA LEU A 219 2.75 8.86 19.21
C LEU A 219 1.96 7.85 20.07
N SER A 220 2.66 6.97 20.75
CA SER A 220 2.09 6.15 21.82
C SER A 220 2.32 6.82 23.18
N SER A 221 1.49 6.51 24.18
CA SER A 221 1.58 7.10 25.53
C SER A 221 2.89 6.79 26.27
N ALA A 222 3.68 5.83 25.77
CA ALA A 222 5.01 5.48 26.30
C ALA A 222 6.16 6.20 25.58
N ASP A 223 5.88 6.93 24.49
CA ASP A 223 6.91 7.70 23.79
C ASP A 223 7.21 8.98 24.57
N THR A 224 8.45 9.12 25.02
CA THR A 224 8.93 10.36 25.65
C THR A 224 9.06 11.43 24.57
N VAL A 225 8.23 12.47 24.62
CA VAL A 225 8.28 13.53 23.62
C VAL A 225 9.44 14.47 23.94
N GLU A 226 10.59 14.27 23.31
CA GLU A 226 11.76 15.17 23.47
C GLU A 226 11.52 16.52 22.78
N ASN A 227 10.63 16.58 21.78
CA ASN A 227 10.38 17.74 20.92
C ASN A 227 8.94 18.25 20.98
N SER A 228 8.70 19.51 20.59
CA SER A 228 7.35 20.07 20.55
C SER A 228 6.50 19.38 19.49
N VAL A 229 5.24 19.07 19.82
CA VAL A 229 4.26 18.54 18.87
C VAL A 229 3.75 19.71 18.03
N TRP A 230 4.07 19.69 16.73
CA TRP A 230 3.60 20.68 15.77
C TRP A 230 2.33 20.18 15.10
N ILE A 231 1.28 21.00 15.12
CA ILE A 231 0.15 20.80 14.19
C ILE A 231 0.66 21.20 12.81
N THR A 232 0.46 20.35 11.81
CA THR A 232 0.84 20.62 10.42
C THR A 232 0.30 21.96 9.92
N GLY A 233 1.13 22.74 9.19
CA GLY A 233 0.76 24.04 8.60
C GLY A 233 1.78 25.15 8.86
N THR A 234 1.47 26.38 8.44
CA THR A 234 2.26 27.63 8.61
C THR A 234 2.34 28.12 10.06
N SER A 235 2.14 27.24 11.04
CA SER A 235 2.07 27.65 12.44
C SER A 235 3.46 28.02 12.94
N THR A 236 3.64 29.27 13.34
CA THR A 236 4.85 29.77 14.01
C THR A 236 4.83 29.49 15.51
N THR A 237 3.78 28.86 16.04
CA THR A 237 3.60 28.56 17.46
C THR A 237 3.26 27.08 17.68
N PRO A 238 3.97 26.38 18.60
CA PRO A 238 3.66 24.99 18.94
C PRO A 238 2.37 24.88 19.76
N ALA A 239 1.62 23.80 19.58
CA ALA A 239 0.36 23.56 20.30
C ALA A 239 0.58 23.15 21.78
N ALA A 240 1.77 22.61 22.08
CA ALA A 240 2.22 22.32 23.43
C ALA A 240 3.73 22.59 23.54
N ILE A 241 4.16 23.23 24.63
CA ILE A 241 5.57 23.42 24.95
C ILE A 241 6.21 22.05 25.24
N SER A 242 7.41 21.79 24.69
CA SER A 242 8.12 20.54 25.00
C SER A 242 8.67 20.57 26.43
N PRO A 243 8.88 19.41 27.08
CA PRO A 243 9.58 19.34 28.36
C PRO A 243 10.96 20.03 28.32
N ALA A 244 11.68 19.94 27.20
CA ALA A 244 12.96 20.64 27.00
C ALA A 244 12.80 22.17 26.94
N ALA A 245 11.78 22.67 26.24
CA ALA A 245 11.49 24.11 26.20
C ALA A 245 11.03 24.65 27.55
N LEU A 246 10.27 23.85 28.33
CA LEU A 246 9.89 24.19 29.70
C LEU A 246 11.11 24.20 30.63
N ALA A 247 11.99 23.19 30.54
CA ALA A 247 13.21 23.13 31.33
C ALA A 247 14.18 24.28 30.98
N ALA A 248 14.28 24.65 29.71
CA ALA A 248 15.05 25.81 29.27
C ALA A 248 14.46 27.10 29.82
N ALA A 249 13.14 27.27 29.79
CA ALA A 249 12.46 28.45 30.35
C ALA A 249 12.62 28.55 31.88
N LEU A 250 12.57 27.43 32.60
CA LEU A 250 12.74 27.40 34.06
C LEU A 250 14.16 27.82 34.48
N ASN A 251 15.17 27.44 33.69
CA ASN A 251 16.58 27.75 33.95
C ASN A 251 17.06 29.04 33.25
N ALA A 252 16.18 29.79 32.58
CA ALA A 252 16.55 30.97 31.80
C ALA A 252 16.86 32.21 32.66
N ASP A 253 16.67 32.15 33.98
CA ASP A 253 16.97 33.28 34.86
C ASP A 253 18.49 33.45 35.07
N GLY A 254 19.14 34.12 34.12
CA GLY A 254 20.56 34.44 34.16
C GLY A 254 20.92 35.68 35.00
N ARG A 255 19.98 36.22 35.78
CA ARG A 255 20.22 37.43 36.58
C ARG A 255 21.22 37.15 37.71
N THR A 256 22.06 38.12 38.02
CA THR A 256 23.05 38.04 39.12
C THR A 256 22.92 39.22 40.07
N TRP A 257 23.15 38.97 41.37
CA TRP A 257 23.20 40.05 42.36
C TRP A 257 24.51 40.83 42.20
N ARG A 258 24.39 42.15 42.06
CA ARG A 258 25.51 43.08 42.06
C ARG A 258 25.29 44.22 43.04
N SER A 259 26.33 44.58 43.77
CA SER A 259 26.35 45.83 44.53
C SER A 259 26.60 46.99 43.58
N VAL A 260 25.75 48.00 43.66
CA VAL A 260 25.82 49.24 42.86
C VAL A 260 25.84 50.48 43.76
N THR A 261 26.11 50.32 45.06
CA THR A 261 26.08 51.41 46.05
C THR A 261 26.86 52.65 45.61
N SER A 262 28.08 52.47 45.10
CA SER A 262 28.93 53.59 44.63
C SER A 262 28.48 54.22 43.31
N GLN A 263 27.55 53.59 42.60
CA GLN A 263 27.01 54.06 41.31
C GLN A 263 25.61 54.68 41.46
N ARG A 264 25.11 54.78 42.69
CA ARG A 264 23.78 55.27 43.00
C ARG A 264 23.88 56.45 43.95
N SER A 265 22.84 57.28 43.96
CA SER A 265 22.79 58.52 44.73
C SER A 265 21.34 58.87 45.03
N ILE A 266 21.12 59.46 46.20
CA ILE A 266 19.79 59.82 46.71
C ILE A 266 19.15 60.85 45.78
N GLY A 267 17.85 60.72 45.54
CA GLY A 267 17.05 61.61 44.69
C GLY A 267 17.25 61.42 43.19
N THR A 268 18.28 60.67 42.77
CA THR A 268 18.54 60.40 41.35
C THR A 268 17.59 59.32 40.83
N ILE A 269 17.09 59.51 39.62
CA ILE A 269 16.17 58.59 38.95
C ILE A 269 16.97 57.63 38.07
N TYR A 270 16.79 56.33 38.29
CA TYR A 270 17.42 55.27 37.49
C TYR A 270 16.37 54.54 36.67
N GLN A 271 16.76 54.05 35.48
CA GLN A 271 15.89 53.25 34.63
C GLN A 271 16.38 51.80 34.60
N ASN A 272 15.44 50.86 34.63
CA ASN A 272 15.74 49.47 34.31
C ASN A 272 15.87 49.30 32.80
N THR A 273 17.09 49.07 32.32
CA THR A 273 17.43 48.91 30.90
C THR A 273 17.78 47.47 30.51
N THR A 274 17.62 46.49 31.41
CA THR A 274 18.11 45.11 31.17
C THR A 274 17.23 44.29 30.23
N GLY A 275 16.03 44.77 29.88
CA GLY A 275 15.03 44.03 29.11
C GLY A 275 14.26 42.99 29.92
N THR A 276 14.61 42.78 31.20
CA THR A 276 13.94 41.88 32.15
C THR A 276 13.58 42.62 33.43
N THR A 277 12.63 42.13 34.22
CA THR A 277 12.35 42.70 35.54
C THR A 277 13.58 42.51 36.44
N ILE A 278 14.00 43.58 37.11
CA ILE A 278 15.10 43.53 38.09
C ILE A 278 14.51 43.58 39.50
N GLN A 279 15.16 42.92 40.44
CA GLN A 279 14.87 43.14 41.86
C GLN A 279 15.89 44.12 42.42
N VAL A 280 15.42 45.10 43.18
CA VAL A 280 16.25 46.14 43.78
C VAL A 280 16.14 46.00 45.29
N SER A 281 17.28 45.99 45.98
CA SER A 281 17.38 45.98 47.44
C SER A 281 18.18 47.19 47.89
N ILE A 282 17.57 48.06 48.69
CA ILE A 282 18.17 49.29 49.17
C ILE A 282 18.11 49.30 50.69
N CYS A 283 19.25 49.56 51.32
CA CYS A 283 19.36 49.84 52.73
C CYS A 283 19.69 51.32 52.91
N SER A 284 18.81 52.06 53.56
CA SER A 284 18.98 53.50 53.76
C SER A 284 18.32 53.98 55.05
N TYR A 285 18.75 55.14 55.54
CA TYR A 285 18.11 55.84 56.66
C TYR A 285 17.05 56.80 56.14
N ASP A 286 15.80 56.61 56.57
CA ASP A 286 14.64 57.45 56.22
C ASP A 286 14.27 57.53 54.73
N GLY A 287 14.94 56.74 53.89
CA GLY A 287 14.74 56.73 52.45
C GLY A 287 13.39 56.18 52.04
N ILE A 288 12.66 56.93 51.21
CA ILE A 288 11.45 56.48 50.54
C ILE A 288 11.82 55.95 49.16
N THR A 289 11.48 54.69 48.88
CA THR A 289 11.68 54.08 47.57
C THR A 289 10.40 54.12 46.75
N GLU A 290 10.56 54.54 45.50
CA GLU A 290 9.45 54.75 44.57
C GLU A 290 9.79 54.18 43.20
N VAL A 291 8.76 53.71 42.50
CA VAL A 291 8.82 53.24 41.11
C VAL A 291 7.82 54.04 40.27
N SER A 292 8.17 54.34 39.03
CA SER A 292 7.32 55.05 38.07
C SER A 292 7.52 54.47 36.67
N VAL A 293 6.45 54.45 35.89
CA VAL A 293 6.50 54.05 34.47
C VAL A 293 7.33 55.03 33.63
N ASN A 294 7.28 56.33 33.95
CA ASN A 294 7.87 57.40 33.11
C ASN A 294 8.92 58.27 33.81
N GLY A 295 9.08 58.14 35.14
CA GLY A 295 10.03 58.92 35.96
C GLY A 295 9.73 60.40 36.13
N SER A 296 8.65 60.90 35.53
CA SER A 296 8.25 62.32 35.62
C SER A 296 7.00 62.49 36.50
N THR A 297 6.03 61.58 36.35
CA THR A 297 4.77 61.56 37.09
C THR A 297 4.43 60.12 37.54
N GLY A 298 3.36 59.94 38.31
CA GLY A 298 2.86 58.60 38.66
C GLY A 298 3.84 57.77 39.50
N TRP A 299 4.49 58.38 40.49
CA TRP A 299 5.38 57.68 41.41
C TRP A 299 4.58 56.86 42.43
N VAL A 300 4.78 55.55 42.44
CA VAL A 300 4.22 54.61 43.41
C VAL A 300 5.27 54.37 44.49
N ARG A 301 4.89 54.58 45.77
CA ARG A 301 5.75 54.22 46.90
C ARG A 301 5.73 52.70 47.08
N VAL A 302 6.91 52.10 47.04
CA VAL A 302 7.11 50.66 47.23
C VAL A 302 7.82 50.34 48.54
N GLY A 303 8.43 51.35 49.17
CA GLY A 303 8.97 51.27 50.52
C GLY A 303 8.96 52.62 51.20
N GLN A 304 8.55 52.65 52.47
CA GLN A 304 8.59 53.84 53.32
C GLN A 304 8.92 53.44 54.76
N PRO A 305 9.95 54.04 55.37
CA PRO A 305 10.27 53.82 56.76
C PRO A 305 9.28 54.54 57.67
N THR A 306 8.96 53.90 58.79
CA THR A 306 8.06 54.44 59.84
C THR A 306 8.81 55.03 61.03
N SER A 307 10.14 54.91 61.07
CA SER A 307 11.02 55.40 62.13
C SER A 307 12.38 55.79 61.56
N THR A 308 13.10 56.64 62.30
CA THR A 308 14.48 57.05 61.99
C THR A 308 15.48 55.94 62.31
N SER A 309 15.45 54.88 61.49
CA SER A 309 16.35 53.75 61.60
C SER A 309 16.84 53.30 60.21
N LEU A 310 17.91 52.51 60.20
CA LEU A 310 18.35 51.82 59.00
C LEU A 310 17.29 50.79 58.60
N GLN A 311 16.83 50.79 57.34
CA GLN A 311 15.81 49.86 56.86
C GLN A 311 16.12 49.30 55.48
N PHE A 312 15.79 48.02 55.29
CA PHE A 312 15.90 47.31 54.02
C PHE A 312 14.57 47.37 53.26
N GLN A 313 14.65 47.77 52.00
CA GLN A 313 13.50 47.87 51.11
C GLN A 313 13.83 47.10 49.84
N CYS A 314 13.01 46.10 49.55
CA CYS A 314 13.14 45.24 48.38
C CYS A 314 11.88 45.36 47.52
N PHE A 315 12.08 45.58 46.22
CA PHE A 315 10.99 45.78 45.27
C PHE A 315 11.45 45.42 43.86
N ASP A 316 10.48 45.08 43.01
CA ASP A 316 10.72 44.74 41.62
C ASP A 316 10.51 45.97 40.72
N VAL A 317 11.36 46.09 39.69
CA VAL A 317 11.28 47.17 38.70
C VAL A 317 11.16 46.53 37.32
N PRO A 318 9.99 46.63 36.65
CA PRO A 318 9.81 46.08 35.30
C PRO A 318 10.75 46.74 34.27
N PRO A 319 10.97 46.10 33.10
CA PRO A 319 11.78 46.68 32.04
C PRO A 319 11.24 48.06 31.63
N GLY A 320 12.15 49.00 31.37
CA GLY A 320 11.82 50.37 30.96
C GLY A 320 11.30 51.28 32.07
N HIS A 321 10.91 50.73 33.24
CA HIS A 321 10.43 51.52 34.37
C HIS A 321 11.59 52.21 35.09
N ARG A 322 11.26 53.25 35.86
CA ARG A 322 12.20 54.07 36.60
C ARG A 322 11.97 53.95 38.10
N TYR A 323 13.04 54.08 38.87
CA TYR A 323 13.01 53.94 40.33
C TYR A 323 14.01 54.89 40.98
N ARG A 324 13.76 55.22 42.24
CA ARG A 324 14.65 56.06 43.04
C ARG A 324 14.49 55.79 44.53
N CYS A 325 15.50 56.16 45.30
CA CYS A 325 15.39 56.39 46.74
C CYS A 325 15.50 57.89 46.98
N ARG A 326 14.54 58.50 47.69
CA ARG A 326 14.54 59.94 48.02
C ARG A 326 14.34 60.15 49.51
N ASN A 327 14.65 61.35 49.99
CA ASN A 327 14.50 61.75 51.39
C ASN A 327 15.32 60.88 52.37
N ALA A 328 16.35 60.17 51.89
CA ALA A 328 17.28 59.46 52.75
C ALA A 328 18.37 60.39 53.27
N ALA A 329 18.90 60.11 54.47
CA ALA A 329 20.08 60.79 54.99
C ALA A 329 21.38 60.26 54.34
N HIS A 330 21.50 58.95 54.20
CA HIS A 330 22.54 58.27 53.44
C HIS A 330 22.06 56.88 52.96
N ILE A 331 22.77 56.31 51.98
CA ILE A 331 22.56 54.94 51.50
C ILE A 331 23.68 54.08 52.09
N GLU A 332 23.30 53.03 52.82
CA GLU A 332 24.23 52.04 53.38
C GLU A 332 24.58 50.98 52.34
N SER A 333 23.56 50.49 51.61
CA SER A 333 23.79 49.56 50.51
C SER A 333 22.70 49.67 49.44
N TRP A 334 23.09 49.36 48.21
CA TRP A 334 22.18 49.25 47.09
C TRP A 334 22.63 48.10 46.21
N SER A 335 21.79 47.08 46.10
CA SER A 335 22.04 45.88 45.32
C SER A 335 20.92 45.64 44.33
N GLU A 336 21.27 45.08 43.17
CA GLU A 336 20.31 44.82 42.10
C GLU A 336 20.54 43.41 41.55
N LEU A 337 19.47 42.62 41.47
CA LEU A 337 19.44 41.34 40.77
C LEU A 337 19.06 41.61 39.32
N ARG A 338 20.02 41.47 38.41
CA ARG A 338 19.91 41.90 37.01
C ARG A 338 20.58 40.97 36.04
#